data_AF-A0A2A5NNN4-F1
#
_entry.id   AF-A0A2A5NNN4-F1
#
_cell.length_a   1.000
_cell.length_b   1.000
_cell.length_c   1.000
_cell.angle_alpha   90.00
_cell.angle_beta   90.00
_cell.angle_gamma   90.00
#
_symmetry.space_group_name_H-M   'P 1'
#
loop_
_entity.id
_entity.type
_entity.pdbx_description
1 polymer ?
#
loop_
_entity_poly.entity_id
_entity_poly.type
_entity_poly.pdbx_seq_one_letter_code
_entity_poly.pdbx_strand_id
1 'polypeptide(L)'
;MTHARWTRERWFDLVFLVGFAFKAIDGFIELVVGIPLLFLRPAQVKTAARLVTAGELQEDPDDLLAHLIRHGVATLSADATLFAAAYLIAHGLVKLGIVAAIFRGSRRLYPWAIAALGGFVIWQGYEFVLHPSVGLALLTLFDLVIVALTVREWRHHRSLGDAVRSMLGRTPRTPRRHPPAGTTWRNAL
;
A
#
# COMPACT_ATOMS: atom_id res chain seq x y z
N MET A 1 22.59 -14.82 29.19
CA MET A 1 21.55 -13.80 28.92
C MET A 1 21.29 -13.72 27.41
N THR A 2 20.43 -14.57 26.85
CA THR A 2 20.24 -14.74 25.38
C THR A 2 18.79 -14.98 24.95
N HIS A 3 17.79 -14.64 25.78
CA HIS A 3 16.38 -14.89 25.45
C HIS A 3 15.64 -13.70 24.80
N ALA A 4 16.22 -12.49 24.75
CA ALA A 4 15.53 -11.29 24.27
C ALA A 4 15.57 -11.06 22.74
N ARG A 5 16.40 -11.80 21.99
CA ARG A 5 16.51 -11.62 20.52
C ARG A 5 15.40 -12.32 19.74
N TRP A 6 14.91 -13.47 20.24
CA TRP A 6 13.89 -14.28 19.57
C TRP A 6 12.47 -13.71 19.61
N THR A 7 12.11 -12.95 20.65
CA THR A 7 10.78 -12.34 20.76
C THR A 7 10.62 -11.15 19.82
N ARG A 8 11.68 -10.38 19.62
CA ARG A 8 11.67 -9.17 18.81
C ARG A 8 11.48 -9.49 17.32
N GLU A 9 12.15 -10.52 16.80
CA GLU A 9 12.00 -10.98 15.41
C GLU A 9 10.55 -11.44 15.12
N ARG A 10 9.95 -12.25 16.00
CA ARG A 10 8.55 -12.69 15.88
C ARG A 10 7.53 -11.55 15.93
N TRP A 11 7.79 -10.52 16.73
CA TRP A 11 6.93 -9.33 16.78
C TRP A 11 6.98 -8.54 15.47
N PHE A 12 8.18 -8.34 14.91
CA PHE A 12 8.31 -7.71 13.59
C PHE A 12 7.62 -8.54 12.51
N ASP A 13 7.72 -9.87 12.58
CA ASP A 13 7.06 -10.78 11.64
C ASP A 13 5.53 -10.67 11.71
N LEU A 14 4.98 -10.63 12.92
CA LEU A 14 3.55 -10.47 13.16
C LEU A 14 3.03 -9.10 12.70
N VAL A 15 3.72 -8.02 13.08
CA VAL A 15 3.34 -6.65 12.69
C VAL A 15 3.35 -6.50 11.17
N PHE A 16 4.36 -7.07 10.50
CA PHE A 16 4.40 -7.07 9.04
C PHE A 16 3.27 -7.92 8.43
N LEU A 17 2.99 -9.11 8.96
CA LEU A 17 1.91 -9.96 8.43
C LEU A 17 0.55 -9.26 8.57
N VAL A 18 0.30 -8.67 9.73
CA VAL A 18 -0.92 -7.90 10.00
C VAL A 18 -0.98 -6.66 9.10
N GLY A 19 0.11 -5.91 8.98
CA GLY A 19 0.17 -4.73 8.11
C GLY A 19 -0.01 -5.08 6.62
N PHE A 20 0.52 -6.22 6.18
CA PHE A 20 0.35 -6.72 4.83
C PHE A 20 -1.09 -7.16 4.56
N ALA A 21 -1.69 -7.94 5.47
CA ALA A 21 -3.08 -8.36 5.36
C ALA A 21 -4.03 -7.17 5.35
N PHE A 22 -3.79 -6.19 6.23
CA PHE A 22 -4.53 -4.93 6.22
C PHE A 22 -4.42 -4.22 4.88
N LYS A 23 -3.20 -4.08 4.33
CA LYS A 23 -2.98 -3.44 3.02
C LYS A 23 -3.68 -4.16 1.86
N ALA A 24 -3.78 -5.50 1.93
CA ALA A 24 -4.49 -6.30 0.94
C ALA A 24 -6.01 -6.09 1.02
N ILE A 25 -6.57 -6.12 2.23
CA ILE A 25 -7.99 -5.90 2.48
C ILE A 25 -8.38 -4.47 2.08
N ASP A 26 -7.62 -3.49 2.55
CA ASP A 26 -7.79 -2.08 2.26
C ASP A 26 -7.75 -1.82 0.74
N GLY A 27 -6.75 -2.34 0.03
CA GLY A 27 -6.67 -2.19 -1.43
C GLY A 27 -7.82 -2.87 -2.18
N PHE A 28 -8.36 -3.97 -1.66
CA PHE A 28 -9.54 -4.61 -2.23
C PHE A 28 -10.81 -3.78 -2.00
N ILE A 29 -11.02 -3.28 -0.78
CA ILE A 29 -12.15 -2.39 -0.44
C ILE A 29 -12.12 -1.16 -1.32
N GLU A 30 -10.95 -0.55 -1.51
CA GLU A 30 -10.80 0.63 -2.37
C GLU A 30 -11.22 0.35 -3.82
N LEU A 31 -10.94 -0.84 -4.38
CA LEU A 31 -11.43 -1.19 -5.71
C LEU A 31 -12.94 -1.44 -5.74
N VAL A 32 -13.46 -2.15 -4.75
CA VAL A 32 -14.89 -2.45 -4.62
C VAL A 32 -15.71 -1.16 -4.46
N VAL A 33 -15.17 -0.15 -3.79
CA VAL A 33 -15.82 1.17 -3.64
C VAL A 33 -15.55 2.07 -4.84
N GLY A 34 -14.30 2.13 -5.30
CA GLY A 34 -13.85 3.05 -6.35
C GLY A 34 -14.41 2.73 -7.73
N ILE A 35 -14.52 1.45 -8.11
CA ILE A 35 -15.03 1.05 -9.43
C ILE A 35 -16.50 1.47 -9.61
N PRO A 36 -17.43 1.16 -8.71
CA PRO A 36 -18.80 1.67 -8.79
C PRO A 36 -18.86 3.20 -8.81
N LEU A 37 -17.97 3.87 -8.08
CA LEU A 37 -17.94 5.33 -7.99
C LEU A 37 -17.75 6.01 -9.37
N LEU A 38 -17.12 5.33 -10.35
CA LEU A 38 -17.01 5.82 -11.74
C LEU A 38 -18.37 5.99 -12.44
N PHE A 39 -19.39 5.26 -12.01
CA PHE A 39 -20.72 5.27 -12.62
C PHE A 39 -21.75 6.03 -11.78
N LEU A 40 -21.38 6.44 -10.56
CA LEU A 40 -22.27 7.13 -9.65
C LEU A 40 -22.24 8.63 -9.89
N ARG A 41 -23.42 9.24 -9.85
CA ARG A 41 -23.56 10.70 -9.83
C ARG A 41 -23.26 11.23 -8.42
N PRO A 42 -22.77 12.47 -8.27
CA PRO A 42 -22.52 13.07 -6.96
C PRO A 42 -23.73 12.99 -6.01
N ALA A 43 -24.95 13.12 -6.54
CA ALA A 43 -26.18 12.98 -5.77
C ALA A 43 -26.36 11.58 -5.15
N GLN A 44 -26.00 10.52 -5.88
CA GLN A 44 -26.09 9.14 -5.39
C GLN A 44 -25.05 8.89 -4.29
N VAL A 45 -23.84 9.43 -4.43
CA VAL A 45 -22.79 9.37 -3.40
C VAL A 45 -23.24 10.10 -2.13
N LYS A 46 -23.82 11.30 -2.27
CA LYS A 46 -24.40 12.06 -1.13
C LYS A 46 -25.51 11.28 -0.43
N THR A 47 -26.39 10.61 -1.17
CA THR A 47 -27.44 9.78 -0.58
C THR A 47 -26.88 8.56 0.14
N ALA A 48 -25.91 7.86 -0.45
CA ALA A 48 -25.24 6.73 0.20
C ALA A 48 -24.56 7.15 1.51
N ALA A 49 -23.82 8.26 1.49
CA ALA A 49 -23.18 8.83 2.67
C ALA A 49 -24.20 9.19 3.77
N ARG A 50 -25.37 9.73 3.40
CA ARG A 50 -26.45 9.99 4.37
C ARG A 50 -26.99 8.71 5.00
N LEU A 51 -27.18 7.64 4.21
CA LEU A 51 -27.68 6.36 4.71
C LEU A 51 -26.68 5.70 5.67
N VAL A 52 -25.39 5.69 5.32
CA VAL A 52 -24.34 5.10 6.16
C VAL A 52 -24.17 5.87 7.47
N THR A 53 -24.28 7.20 7.44
CA THR A 53 -24.13 8.05 8.63
C THR A 53 -25.39 8.22 9.46
N ALA A 54 -26.57 7.83 8.94
CA ALA A 54 -27.85 8.08 9.62
C ALA A 54 -28.01 7.27 10.91
N GLY A 55 -27.48 6.03 10.95
CA GLY A 55 -27.51 5.20 12.16
C GLY A 55 -26.65 5.80 13.28
N GLU A 56 -25.38 6.09 12.97
CA GLU A 56 -24.43 6.68 13.93
C GLU A 56 -24.94 8.03 14.47
N LEU A 57 -25.45 8.93 13.61
CA LEU A 57 -25.98 10.24 14.04
C LEU A 57 -27.29 10.16 14.84
N GLN A 58 -28.02 9.04 14.76
CA GLN A 58 -29.20 8.80 15.59
C GLN A 58 -28.80 8.32 16.98
N GLU A 59 -27.69 7.58 17.10
CA GLU A 59 -27.17 7.06 18.37
C GLU A 59 -26.29 8.10 19.08
N ASP A 60 -25.38 8.73 18.35
CA ASP A 60 -24.51 9.82 18.79
C ASP A 60 -24.56 11.02 17.81
N PRO A 61 -25.28 12.10 18.16
CA PRO A 61 -25.36 13.30 17.34
C PRO A 61 -24.02 14.00 17.10
N ASP A 62 -23.00 13.75 17.94
CA ASP A 62 -21.69 14.42 17.88
C ASP A 62 -20.61 13.54 17.22
N ASP A 63 -20.98 12.43 16.57
CA ASP A 63 -20.02 11.54 15.91
C ASP A 63 -19.18 12.29 14.85
N LEU A 64 -17.87 12.37 15.12
CA LEU A 64 -16.91 13.10 14.31
C LEU A 64 -16.74 12.51 12.91
N LEU A 65 -16.79 11.18 12.78
CA LEU A 65 -16.60 10.50 11.50
C LEU A 65 -17.82 10.73 10.61
N ALA A 66 -19.02 10.64 11.16
CA ALA A 66 -20.27 10.91 10.46
C ALA A 66 -20.33 12.34 9.94
N HIS A 67 -19.93 13.31 10.77
CA HIS A 67 -19.83 14.71 10.36
C HIS A 67 -18.77 14.95 9.28
N LEU A 68 -17.59 14.33 9.41
CA LEU A 68 -16.52 14.45 8.42
C LEU A 68 -16.95 13.91 7.06
N ILE A 69 -17.62 12.74 7.04
CA ILE A 69 -18.18 12.14 5.83
C ILE A 69 -19.23 13.08 5.22
N ARG A 70 -20.20 13.56 6.01
CA ARG A 70 -21.27 14.46 5.54
C ARG A 70 -20.71 15.75 4.95
N HIS A 71 -19.72 16.35 5.61
CA HIS A 71 -19.09 17.58 5.14
C HIS A 71 -18.27 17.34 3.86
N GLY A 72 -17.49 16.26 3.83
CA GLY A 72 -16.67 15.88 2.67
C GLY A 72 -17.52 15.62 1.42
N VAL A 73 -18.71 15.03 1.57
CA VAL A 73 -19.61 14.80 0.44
C VAL A 73 -20.49 16.00 0.08
N ALA A 74 -20.64 17.01 0.95
CA ALA A 74 -21.57 18.12 0.74
C ALA A 74 -21.24 18.91 -0.53
N THR A 75 -19.95 19.15 -0.77
CA THR A 75 -19.42 19.93 -1.91
C THR A 75 -18.96 19.06 -3.08
N LEU A 76 -19.26 17.75 -3.09
CA LEU A 76 -18.90 16.87 -4.20
C LEU A 76 -19.49 17.38 -5.53
N SER A 77 -18.59 17.73 -6.45
CA SER A 77 -18.85 17.96 -7.87
C SER A 77 -18.69 16.67 -8.67
N ALA A 78 -19.04 16.69 -9.96
CA ALA A 78 -18.80 15.57 -10.86
C ALA A 78 -17.31 15.25 -10.97
N ASP A 79 -16.48 16.27 -11.17
CA ASP A 79 -15.01 16.13 -11.29
C ASP A 79 -14.40 15.61 -9.99
N ALA A 80 -14.83 16.12 -8.84
CA ALA A 80 -14.38 15.61 -7.54
C ALA A 80 -14.80 14.15 -7.29
N THR A 81 -15.97 13.73 -7.80
CA THR A 81 -16.43 12.34 -7.71
C THR A 81 -15.59 11.43 -8.60
N LEU A 82 -15.34 11.85 -9.84
CA LEU A 82 -14.48 11.12 -10.78
C LEU A 82 -13.04 11.03 -10.23
N PHE A 83 -12.54 12.12 -9.67
CA PHE A 83 -11.24 12.16 -9.01
C PHE A 83 -11.17 11.18 -7.84
N ALA A 84 -12.16 11.19 -6.94
CA ALA A 84 -12.21 10.25 -5.82
C ALA A 84 -12.28 8.79 -6.30
N ALA A 85 -13.03 8.52 -7.37
CA ALA A 85 -13.12 7.20 -7.99
C ALA A 85 -11.75 6.75 -8.52
N ALA A 86 -11.11 7.60 -9.33
CA ALA A 86 -9.79 7.35 -9.88
C ALA A 86 -8.73 7.17 -8.79
N TYR A 87 -8.79 7.99 -7.73
CA TYR A 87 -7.93 7.89 -6.56
C TYR A 87 -8.05 6.52 -5.89
N LEU A 88 -9.27 6.12 -5.50
CA LEU A 88 -9.51 4.83 -4.86
C LEU A 88 -9.05 3.66 -5.73
N ILE A 89 -9.32 3.72 -7.04
CA ILE A 89 -8.90 2.65 -7.96
C ILE A 89 -7.38 2.60 -8.07
N ALA A 90 -6.71 3.73 -8.27
CA ALA A 90 -5.26 3.79 -8.37
C ALA A 90 -4.59 3.27 -7.09
N HIS A 91 -5.09 3.72 -5.93
CA HIS A 91 -4.63 3.25 -4.62
C HIS A 91 -4.82 1.75 -4.43
N GLY A 92 -6.01 1.24 -4.75
CA GLY A 92 -6.32 -0.18 -4.65
C GLY A 92 -5.47 -1.03 -5.58
N LEU A 93 -5.29 -0.61 -6.84
CA LEU A 93 -4.42 -1.30 -7.80
C LEU A 93 -2.96 -1.33 -7.35
N VAL A 94 -2.44 -0.25 -6.78
CA VAL A 94 -1.06 -0.20 -6.28
C VAL A 94 -0.90 -1.13 -5.08
N LYS A 95 -1.82 -1.10 -4.11
CA LYS A 95 -1.79 -1.98 -2.94
C LYS A 95 -1.88 -3.45 -3.35
N LEU A 96 -2.83 -3.81 -4.22
CA LEU A 96 -2.94 -5.17 -4.73
C LEU A 96 -1.76 -5.57 -5.62
N GLY A 97 -1.17 -4.63 -6.37
CA GLY A 97 0.06 -4.85 -7.13
C GLY A 97 1.25 -5.18 -6.23
N ILE A 98 1.39 -4.47 -5.10
CA ILE A 98 2.40 -4.77 -4.07
C ILE A 98 2.13 -6.15 -3.44
N VAL A 99 0.87 -6.46 -3.13
CA VAL A 99 0.46 -7.77 -2.60
C VAL A 99 0.79 -8.89 -3.57
N ALA A 100 0.47 -8.73 -4.85
CA ALA A 100 0.79 -9.68 -5.91
C ALA A 100 2.31 -9.81 -6.13
N ALA A 101 3.07 -8.71 -6.02
CA ALA A 101 4.53 -8.71 -6.12
C ALA A 101 5.19 -9.51 -5.01
N ILE A 102 4.71 -9.33 -3.79
CA ILE A 102 5.14 -10.10 -2.62
C ILE A 102 4.78 -11.57 -2.80
N PHE A 103 3.55 -11.87 -3.18
CA PHE A 103 3.08 -13.24 -3.37
C PHE A 103 3.88 -13.99 -4.47
N ARG A 104 4.27 -13.30 -5.55
CA ARG A 104 5.11 -13.86 -6.62
C ARG A 104 6.61 -13.81 -6.36
N GLY A 105 7.08 -13.12 -5.31
CA GLY A 105 8.51 -12.92 -5.02
C GLY A 105 9.30 -12.22 -6.14
N SER A 106 8.64 -11.49 -7.04
CA SER A 106 9.23 -10.99 -8.28
C SER A 106 9.48 -9.48 -8.25
N ARG A 107 10.75 -9.10 -8.37
CA ARG A 107 11.21 -7.69 -8.42
C ARG A 107 10.72 -6.92 -9.64
N ARG A 108 10.15 -7.60 -10.64
CA ARG A 108 9.64 -6.98 -11.88
C ARG A 108 8.39 -6.12 -11.67
N LEU A 109 7.66 -6.30 -10.57
CA LEU A 109 6.41 -5.56 -10.32
C LEU A 109 6.62 -4.17 -9.68
N TYR A 110 7.78 -3.93 -9.06
CA TYR A 110 8.15 -2.61 -8.53
C TYR A 110 8.12 -1.47 -9.57
N PRO A 111 8.75 -1.60 -10.75
CA PRO A 111 8.70 -0.53 -11.75
C PRO A 111 7.28 -0.26 -12.24
N TRP A 112 6.41 -1.28 -12.31
CA TRP A 112 5.00 -1.09 -12.67
C TRP A 112 4.22 -0.32 -11.60
N ALA A 113 4.44 -0.62 -10.32
CA ALA A 113 3.82 0.12 -9.21
C ALA A 113 4.29 1.58 -9.18
N ILE A 114 5.59 1.82 -9.37
CA ILE A 114 6.15 3.19 -9.44
C ILE A 114 5.61 3.95 -10.66
N ALA A 115 5.52 3.29 -11.82
CA ALA A 115 4.96 3.91 -13.03
C ALA A 115 3.48 4.29 -12.85
N ALA A 116 2.67 3.41 -12.26
CA ALA A 116 1.27 3.67 -11.98
C ALA A 116 1.08 4.84 -11.01
N LEU A 117 1.81 4.85 -9.88
CA LEU A 117 1.78 5.96 -8.93
C LEU A 117 2.28 7.27 -9.56
N GLY A 118 3.36 7.23 -10.33
CA GLY A 118 3.90 8.41 -10.99
C GLY A 118 2.95 9.00 -12.02
N GLY A 119 2.30 8.16 -12.83
CA GLY A 119 1.26 8.59 -13.76
C GLY A 119 0.06 9.20 -13.04
N PHE A 120 -0.33 8.63 -11.91
CA PHE A 120 -1.39 9.17 -11.08
C PHE A 120 -1.04 10.55 -10.51
N VAL A 121 0.17 10.73 -9.95
CA VAL A 121 0.64 12.04 -9.47
C VAL A 121 0.69 13.09 -10.60
N ILE A 122 1.05 12.71 -11.82
CA ILE A 122 1.02 13.62 -12.98
C ILE A 122 -0.41 14.08 -13.26
N TRP A 123 -1.37 13.16 -13.26
CA TRP A 123 -2.78 13.50 -13.45
C TRP A 123 -3.28 14.38 -12.29
N GLN A 124 -2.97 14.05 -11.03
CA GLN A 124 -3.29 14.91 -9.90
C GLN A 124 -2.74 16.33 -10.08
N GLY A 125 -1.52 16.47 -10.61
CA GLY A 125 -0.94 17.77 -10.91
C GLY A 125 -1.73 18.53 -11.98
N TYR A 126 -2.17 17.86 -13.04
CA TYR A 126 -3.04 18.46 -14.06
C TYR A 126 -4.38 18.93 -13.46
N GLU A 127 -5.02 18.07 -12.67
CA GLU A 127 -6.28 18.38 -12.00
C GLU A 127 -6.10 19.53 -11.00
N PHE A 128 -4.97 19.59 -10.30
CA PHE A 128 -4.67 20.62 -9.31
C PHE A 128 -4.53 22.00 -9.93
N VAL A 129 -4.01 22.06 -11.16
CA VAL A 129 -3.92 23.32 -11.92
C VAL A 129 -5.30 23.81 -12.34
N LEU A 130 -6.19 22.90 -12.75
CA LEU A 130 -7.53 23.27 -13.22
C LEU A 130 -8.51 23.56 -12.08
N HIS A 131 -8.46 22.75 -11.03
CA HIS A 131 -9.40 22.76 -9.91
C HIS A 131 -8.65 22.65 -8.57
N PRO A 132 -7.95 23.73 -8.15
CA PRO A 132 -7.21 23.72 -6.89
C PRO A 132 -8.17 23.50 -5.72
N SER A 133 -7.88 22.48 -4.91
CA SER A 133 -8.62 22.24 -3.67
C SER A 133 -7.68 21.76 -2.57
N VAL A 134 -8.01 22.08 -1.32
CA VAL A 134 -7.23 21.66 -0.14
C VAL A 134 -7.18 20.13 -0.07
N GLY A 135 -8.29 19.45 -0.38
CA GLY A 135 -8.34 17.99 -0.43
C GLY A 135 -7.37 17.42 -1.45
N LEU A 136 -7.36 17.96 -2.68
CA LEU A 136 -6.45 17.54 -3.73
C LEU A 136 -4.98 17.81 -3.36
N ALA A 137 -4.69 18.94 -2.71
CA ALA A 137 -3.34 19.27 -2.23
C ALA A 137 -2.83 18.23 -1.21
N LEU A 138 -3.65 17.91 -0.20
CA LEU A 138 -3.31 16.92 0.83
C LEU A 138 -3.11 15.53 0.24
N LEU A 139 -3.98 15.11 -0.68
CA LEU A 139 -3.87 13.82 -1.38
C LEU A 139 -2.61 13.75 -2.24
N THR A 140 -2.33 14.80 -3.01
CA THR A 140 -1.11 14.86 -3.84
C THR A 140 0.16 14.78 -2.99
N LEU A 141 0.19 15.48 -1.84
CA LEU A 141 1.31 15.40 -0.91
C LEU A 141 1.49 13.97 -0.36
N PHE A 142 0.39 13.33 0.00
CA PHE A 142 0.41 11.95 0.46
C PHE A 142 0.95 11.00 -0.62
N ASP A 143 0.54 11.15 -1.86
CA ASP A 143 0.97 10.29 -2.97
C ASP A 143 2.44 10.48 -3.32
N LEU A 144 2.94 11.71 -3.25
CA LEU A 144 4.37 11.99 -3.36
C LEU A 144 5.17 11.26 -2.27
N VAL A 145 4.68 11.22 -1.04
CA VAL A 145 5.30 10.46 0.05
C VAL A 145 5.30 8.96 -0.26
N ILE A 146 4.18 8.40 -0.73
CA ILE A 146 4.08 6.98 -1.09
C ILE A 146 5.02 6.61 -2.25
N VAL A 147 5.09 7.44 -3.30
CA VAL A 147 6.03 7.29 -4.41
C VAL A 147 7.47 7.32 -3.88
N ALA A 148 7.81 8.32 -3.07
CA ALA A 148 9.16 8.48 -2.55
C ALA A 148 9.60 7.27 -1.69
N LEU A 149 8.70 6.76 -0.83
CA LEU A 149 8.95 5.55 -0.04
C LEU A 149 9.15 4.32 -0.93
N THR A 150 8.30 4.16 -1.95
CA THR A 150 8.38 3.02 -2.89
C THR A 150 9.67 3.06 -3.72
N VAL A 151 10.08 4.25 -4.19
CA VAL A 151 11.34 4.45 -4.92
C VAL A 151 12.55 4.22 -4.01
N ARG A 152 12.51 4.70 -2.76
CA ARG A 152 13.57 4.48 -1.78
C ARG A 152 13.78 3.00 -1.52
N GLU A 153 12.70 2.25 -1.32
CA GLU A 153 12.74 0.80 -1.12
C GLU A 153 13.34 0.08 -2.33
N TRP A 154 12.94 0.46 -3.54
CA TRP A 154 13.48 -0.09 -4.78
C TRP A 154 14.99 0.15 -4.92
N ARG A 155 15.46 1.35 -4.59
CA ARG A 155 16.88 1.76 -4.69
C ARG A 155 17.79 1.15 -3.63
N HIS A 156 17.30 0.90 -2.41
CA HIS A 156 18.12 0.35 -1.32
C HIS A 156 18.25 -1.19 -1.33
N HIS A 157 17.80 -1.85 -2.41
CA HIS A 157 17.95 -3.29 -2.63
C HIS A 157 17.42 -4.18 -1.51
N ARG A 158 16.63 -3.64 -0.58
CA ARG A 158 15.82 -4.44 0.32
C ARG A 158 14.65 -4.94 -0.52
N SER A 159 14.70 -6.21 -0.89
CA SER A 159 13.52 -6.81 -1.50
C SER A 159 12.56 -7.15 -0.38
N LEU A 160 11.27 -6.79 -0.53
CA LEU A 160 10.20 -7.34 0.33
C LEU A 160 10.26 -8.88 0.39
N GLY A 161 10.84 -9.52 -0.63
CA GLY A 161 11.14 -10.95 -0.66
C GLY A 161 12.23 -11.43 0.29
N ASP A 162 13.10 -10.58 0.83
CA ASP A 162 14.09 -10.94 1.87
C ASP A 162 13.43 -10.91 3.26
N ALA A 163 12.54 -9.95 3.51
CA ALA A 163 11.70 -9.87 4.72
C ALA A 163 10.69 -11.02 4.81
N VAL A 164 10.09 -11.42 3.68
CA VAL A 164 9.18 -12.59 3.61
C VAL A 164 9.94 -13.91 3.73
N ARG A 165 11.20 -13.97 3.29
CA ARG A 165 12.05 -15.17 3.34
C ARG A 165 12.63 -15.42 4.73
N SER A 166 12.87 -14.38 5.52
CA SER A 166 13.15 -14.51 6.95
C SER A 166 11.94 -15.04 7.73
N MET A 167 10.72 -14.64 7.37
CA MET A 167 9.47 -15.15 7.99
C MET A 167 9.18 -16.61 7.68
N LEU A 168 9.47 -17.07 6.45
CA LEU A 168 9.24 -18.45 6.02
C LEU A 168 10.34 -19.42 6.51
N GLY A 169 11.30 -18.97 7.32
CA GLY A 169 12.34 -19.80 7.92
C GLY A 169 13.32 -20.45 6.93
N ARG A 170 13.39 -19.98 5.68
CA ARG A 170 14.40 -20.47 4.72
C ARG A 170 15.71 -19.74 4.96
N THR A 171 16.58 -20.40 5.73
CA THR A 171 17.97 -20.00 5.93
C THR A 171 18.64 -19.71 4.59
N PRO A 172 19.48 -18.67 4.49
CA PRO A 172 20.31 -18.48 3.31
C PRO A 172 21.08 -19.77 3.05
N ARG A 173 21.06 -20.27 1.80
CA ARG A 173 22.07 -21.23 1.37
C ARG A 173 23.42 -20.56 1.64
N THR A 174 24.10 -21.00 2.69
CA THR A 174 25.52 -20.76 2.87
C THR A 174 26.17 -21.04 1.52
N PRO A 175 26.95 -20.09 0.96
CA PRO A 175 27.80 -20.44 -0.17
C PRO A 175 28.56 -21.68 0.26
N ARG A 176 28.46 -22.77 -0.51
CA ARG A 176 29.32 -23.94 -0.31
C ARG A 176 30.75 -23.39 -0.38
N ARG A 177 31.39 -23.19 0.78
CA ARG A 177 32.83 -23.13 0.84
C ARG A 177 33.25 -24.47 0.27
N HIS A 178 33.84 -24.45 -0.92
CA HIS A 178 34.56 -25.60 -1.42
C HIS A 178 35.53 -26.00 -0.29
N PRO A 179 35.52 -27.26 0.17
CA PRO A 179 36.60 -27.72 1.03
C PRO A 179 37.92 -27.46 0.28
N PRO A 180 38.97 -26.99 0.97
CA PRO A 180 40.27 -26.85 0.32
C PRO A 180 40.62 -28.19 -0.31
N ALA A 181 40.93 -28.14 -1.61
CA ALA A 181 41.31 -29.31 -2.38
C ALA A 181 42.48 -30.00 -1.66
N GLY A 182 42.23 -31.23 -1.21
CA GLY A 182 43.27 -32.11 -0.73
C GLY A 182 44.31 -32.30 -1.83
N THR A 183 45.47 -31.69 -1.63
CA THR A 183 46.73 -31.93 -2.34
C THR A 183 47.77 -31.42 -1.34
N THR A 184 48.57 -32.25 -0.68
CA THR A 184 49.41 -33.30 -1.25
C THR A 184 49.83 -34.30 -0.17
N TRP A 185 49.72 -35.58 -0.50
CA TRP A 185 50.54 -36.62 0.10
C TRP A 185 52.01 -36.35 -0.23
N ARG A 186 52.86 -36.12 0.77
CA ARG A 186 54.31 -36.35 0.64
C ARG A 186 54.87 -36.99 1.91
N ASN A 187 55.29 -38.23 1.70
CA ASN A 187 56.40 -38.95 2.32
C ASN A 187 56.10 -39.79 3.57
N ALA A 188 55.95 -41.07 3.29
CA ALA A 188 56.40 -42.16 4.14
C ALA A 188 57.93 -42.18 4.25
N LEU A 189 58.40 -42.73 5.38
CA LEU A 189 59.76 -43.09 5.78
C LEU A 189 60.61 -41.94 6.36
#